data_AF-A0A3M1JUQ3-F1
#
_entry.id   AF-A0A3M1JUQ3-F1
#
_cell.length_a   1.000
_cell.length_b   1.000
_cell.length_c   1.000
_cell.angle_alpha   90.00
_cell.angle_beta   90.00
_cell.angle_gamma   90.00
#
_symmetry.space_group_name_H-M   'P 1'
#
loop_
_entity.id
_entity.type
_entity.pdbx_description
1 polymer ?
#
loop_
_entity_poly.entity_id
_entity_poly.type
_entity_poly.pdbx_seq_one_letter_code
_entity_poly.pdbx_strand_id
1 'polypeptide(L)'
;MAGNRNRFGLSEWSGALGDLGTLLPLAYALVLYTGFPPERLFFLWGLTYLVTGVVFKIPLSVQPLKAMTVIAISTGLSPVLLSSTAVYYGLLLLVLVATGMIDALQRWFSPALIRGVQLGIGLLLLIKALDLVLRGELFLGTPAPDLWWPVVALAVLVWGLGNLPPAWLTPGLLLAVAVAAGFRW
;
A
#
# COMPACT_ATOMS: atom_id res chain seq x y z
N MET A 1 -10.73 -9.05 -32.10
CA MET A 1 -9.89 -8.50 -31.01
C MET A 1 -10.26 -7.03 -30.85
N ALA A 2 -11.20 -6.71 -29.97
CA ALA A 2 -11.72 -5.35 -29.83
C ALA A 2 -10.67 -4.44 -29.16
N GLY A 3 -10.35 -3.32 -29.80
CA GLY A 3 -9.38 -2.35 -29.31
C GLY A 3 -9.83 -1.71 -28.00
N ASN A 4 -9.23 -2.11 -26.89
CA ASN A 4 -9.47 -1.47 -25.61
C ASN A 4 -8.80 -0.08 -25.62
N ARG A 5 -9.61 0.97 -25.64
CA ARG A 5 -9.19 2.37 -25.45
C ARG A 5 -9.24 2.68 -23.95
N ASN A 6 -8.30 3.46 -23.44
CA ASN A 6 -8.30 3.91 -22.03
C ASN A 6 -9.60 4.68 -21.77
N ARG A 7 -10.38 4.29 -20.74
CA ARG A 7 -11.71 4.83 -20.47
C ARG A 7 -11.67 5.72 -19.25
N PHE A 8 -11.21 6.97 -19.41
CA PHE A 8 -11.07 7.95 -18.33
C PHE A 8 -12.41 8.41 -17.71
N GLY A 9 -13.11 7.50 -17.03
CA GLY A 9 -14.37 7.75 -16.32
C GLY A 9 -14.16 7.94 -14.83
N LEU A 10 -15.19 8.41 -14.13
CA LEU A 10 -15.19 8.61 -12.68
C LEU A 10 -14.72 7.37 -11.90
N SER A 11 -15.04 6.17 -12.41
CA SER A 11 -14.58 4.90 -11.81
C SER A 11 -13.07 4.70 -11.89
N GLU A 12 -12.41 5.14 -12.97
CA GLU A 12 -10.95 5.06 -13.08
C GLU A 12 -10.28 6.09 -12.17
N TRP A 13 -10.84 7.29 -12.09
CA TRP A 13 -10.38 8.34 -11.18
C TRP A 13 -10.52 7.94 -9.71
N SER A 14 -11.67 7.39 -9.31
CA SER A 14 -11.88 6.90 -7.95
C SER A 14 -10.96 5.73 -7.61
N GLY A 15 -10.69 4.83 -8.58
CA GLY A 15 -9.75 3.73 -8.41
C GLY A 15 -8.31 4.23 -8.23
N ALA A 16 -7.88 5.20 -9.03
CA ALA A 16 -6.57 5.82 -8.90
C ALA A 16 -6.41 6.53 -7.54
N LEU A 17 -7.40 7.32 -7.12
CA LEU A 17 -7.40 7.97 -5.80
C LEU A 17 -7.38 6.95 -4.66
N GLY A 18 -8.11 5.84 -4.79
CA GLY A 18 -8.10 4.75 -3.81
C GLY A 18 -6.72 4.09 -3.69
N ASP A 19 -6.03 3.87 -4.81
CA ASP A 19 -4.67 3.33 -4.81
C ASP A 19 -3.67 4.30 -4.15
N LEU A 20 -3.75 5.59 -4.48
CA LEU A 20 -2.96 6.66 -3.85
C LEU A 20 -3.16 6.70 -2.33
N GLY A 21 -4.39 6.50 -1.85
CA GLY A 21 -4.71 6.49 -0.42
C GLY A 21 -3.96 5.41 0.38
N THR A 22 -3.60 4.30 -0.27
CA THR A 22 -2.76 3.25 0.34
C THR A 22 -1.27 3.46 0.09
N LEU A 23 -0.90 4.08 -1.02
CA LEU A 23 0.49 4.25 -1.43
C LEU A 23 1.17 5.42 -0.74
N LEU A 24 0.48 6.54 -0.50
CA LEU A 24 1.06 7.70 0.17
C LEU A 24 1.52 7.40 1.62
N PRO A 25 0.72 6.73 2.48
CA PRO A 25 1.18 6.36 3.82
C PRO A 25 2.37 5.38 3.77
N LEU A 26 2.35 4.45 2.81
CA LEU A 26 3.41 3.46 2.64
C LEU A 26 4.72 4.10 2.17
N ALA A 27 4.63 5.04 1.23
CA ALA A 27 5.75 5.83 0.74
C ALA A 27 6.35 6.70 1.86
N TYR A 28 5.49 7.35 2.65
CA TYR A 28 5.91 8.12 3.81
C TYR A 28 6.67 7.25 4.81
N ALA A 29 6.11 6.10 5.19
CA ALA A 29 6.77 5.17 6.10
C ALA A 29 8.10 4.64 5.54
N LEU A 30 8.17 4.33 4.24
CA LEU A 30 9.40 3.89 3.59
C LEU A 30 10.50 4.97 3.68
N VAL A 31 10.18 6.21 3.33
CA VAL A 31 11.13 7.33 3.36
C VAL A 31 11.64 7.56 4.79
N LEU A 32 10.74 7.58 5.78
CA LEU A 32 11.12 7.81 7.17
C LEU A 32 11.97 6.68 7.76
N TYR A 33 11.58 5.42 7.57
CA TYR A 33 12.21 4.29 8.26
C TYR A 33 13.45 3.74 7.55
N THR A 34 13.54 3.91 6.23
CA THR A 34 14.68 3.39 5.46
C THR A 34 15.58 4.50 4.92
N GLY A 35 15.15 5.76 4.98
CA GLY A 35 15.87 6.88 4.36
C GLY A 35 15.87 6.82 2.84
N PHE A 36 14.89 6.13 2.23
CA PHE A 36 14.79 6.05 0.78
C PHE A 36 14.46 7.44 0.22
N PRO A 37 15.19 7.95 -0.80
CA PRO A 37 14.97 9.31 -1.29
C PRO A 37 13.63 9.44 -1.99
N PRO A 38 12.79 10.40 -1.57
CA PRO A 38 11.42 10.56 -2.07
C PRO A 38 11.39 10.92 -3.56
N GLU A 39 12.38 11.68 -4.06
CA GLU A 39 12.45 12.11 -5.45
C GLU A 39 12.54 10.89 -6.38
N ARG A 40 13.40 9.92 -6.03
CA ARG A 40 13.55 8.68 -6.81
C ARG A 40 12.29 7.82 -6.71
N LEU A 41 11.70 7.75 -5.51
CA LEU A 41 10.49 6.96 -5.27
C LEU A 41 9.34 7.45 -6.15
N PHE A 42 8.98 8.74 -6.05
CA PHE A 42 7.86 9.31 -6.79
C PHE A 42 8.12 9.36 -8.30
N PHE A 43 9.35 9.65 -8.73
CA PHE A 43 9.71 9.67 -10.15
C PHE A 43 9.56 8.29 -10.81
N LEU A 44 10.21 7.26 -10.24
CA LEU A 44 10.15 5.91 -10.81
C LEU A 44 8.75 5.31 -10.72
N TRP A 45 8.04 5.59 -9.63
CA TRP A 45 6.66 5.16 -9.46
C TRP A 45 5.74 5.77 -10.52
N GLY A 46 5.76 7.10 -10.68
CA GLY A 46 4.95 7.80 -11.68
C GLY A 46 5.27 7.35 -13.11
N LEU A 47 6.56 7.19 -13.42
CA LEU A 47 6.99 6.68 -14.72
C LEU A 47 6.48 5.25 -14.98
N THR A 48 6.58 4.38 -13.98
CA THR A 48 6.11 2.98 -14.09
C THR A 48 4.60 2.93 -14.34
N TYR A 49 3.80 3.76 -13.65
CA TYR A 49 2.35 3.84 -13.87
C TYR A 49 2.00 4.38 -15.25
N LEU A 50 2.74 5.38 -15.74
CA LEU A 50 2.55 5.92 -17.08
C LEU A 50 2.82 4.84 -18.15
N VAL A 51 3.97 4.17 -18.05
CA VAL A 51 4.37 3.12 -19.00
C VAL A 51 3.40 1.95 -18.96
N THR A 52 3.09 1.44 -17.77
CA THR A 52 2.20 0.27 -17.64
C THR A 52 0.76 0.59 -18.03
N GLY A 53 0.26 1.79 -17.72
CA GLY A 53 -1.06 2.25 -18.14
C GLY A 53 -1.21 2.38 -19.65
N VAL A 54 -0.14 2.79 -20.37
CA VAL A 54 -0.14 2.88 -21.84
C VAL A 54 -0.01 1.50 -22.50
N VAL A 55 0.89 0.65 -21.97
CA VAL A 55 1.21 -0.67 -22.57
C VAL A 55 0.12 -1.70 -22.29
N PHE A 56 -0.30 -1.87 -21.03
CA PHE A 56 -1.19 -2.95 -20.62
C PHE A 56 -2.67 -2.55 -20.63
N LYS A 57 -2.97 -1.24 -20.50
CA LYS A 57 -4.34 -0.68 -20.52
C LYS A 57 -5.31 -1.35 -19.53
N ILE A 58 -4.77 -1.91 -18.45
CA ILE A 58 -5.50 -2.48 -17.33
C ILE A 58 -4.82 -2.04 -16.04
N PRO A 59 -5.56 -1.89 -14.93
CA PRO A 59 -4.95 -1.64 -13.62
C PRO A 59 -4.10 -2.87 -13.26
N LEU A 60 -2.78 -2.70 -13.22
CA LEU A 60 -1.89 -3.76 -12.77
C LEU A 60 -1.90 -3.85 -11.24
N SER A 61 -1.98 -5.08 -10.74
CA SER A 61 -1.88 -5.37 -9.31
C SER A 61 -0.50 -5.00 -8.78
N VAL A 62 -0.38 -3.87 -8.08
CA VAL A 62 0.86 -3.45 -7.41
C VAL A 62 1.06 -4.09 -6.03
N GLN A 63 0.23 -5.06 -5.67
CA GLN A 63 0.30 -5.75 -4.37
C GLN A 63 1.68 -6.38 -4.06
N PRO A 64 2.39 -7.01 -5.01
CA PRO A 64 3.74 -7.53 -4.73
C PRO A 64 4.72 -6.42 -4.31
N LEU A 65 4.61 -5.25 -4.95
CA LEU A 65 5.46 -4.09 -4.64
C LEU A 65 5.13 -3.48 -3.27
N LYS A 66 3.84 -3.44 -2.91
CA LYS A 66 3.38 -3.02 -1.58
C LYS A 66 3.93 -3.96 -0.49
N ALA A 67 3.87 -5.28 -0.71
CA ALA A 67 4.39 -6.27 0.22
C ALA A 67 5.91 -6.11 0.45
N MET A 68 6.68 -5.89 -0.61
CA MET A 68 8.13 -5.70 -0.51
C MET A 68 8.47 -4.43 0.31
N THR A 69 7.70 -3.36 0.12
CA THR A 69 7.83 -2.12 0.90
C THR A 69 7.54 -2.35 2.39
N VAL A 70 6.50 -3.12 2.71
CA VAL A 70 6.18 -3.52 4.10
C VAL A 70 7.32 -4.32 4.73
N ILE A 71 7.90 -5.26 3.99
CA ILE A 71 9.04 -6.05 4.45
C ILE A 71 10.25 -5.13 4.68
N ALA A 72 10.52 -4.20 3.77
CA ALA A 72 11.62 -3.26 3.89
C ALA A 72 11.50 -2.37 5.13
N ILE A 73 10.30 -1.85 5.41
CA ILE A 73 10.01 -1.06 6.61
C ILE A 73 10.16 -1.93 7.87
N SER A 74 9.61 -3.15 7.85
CA SER A 74 9.61 -4.01 9.04
C SER A 74 11.01 -4.55 9.41
N THR A 75 11.86 -4.76 8.41
CA THR A 75 13.22 -5.32 8.60
C THR A 75 14.32 -4.27 8.55
N GLY A 76 14.01 -3.02 8.20
CA GLY A 76 14.99 -1.92 8.16
C GLY A 76 16.00 -2.05 7.02
N LEU A 77 15.56 -2.46 5.82
CA LEU A 77 16.47 -2.65 4.68
C LEU A 77 17.06 -1.32 4.20
N SER A 78 18.33 -1.34 3.80
CA SER A 78 18.99 -0.16 3.25
C SER A 78 18.43 0.23 1.88
N PRO A 79 18.43 1.53 1.51
CA PRO A 79 17.96 1.99 0.19
C PRO A 79 18.70 1.36 -0.98
N VAL A 80 19.99 1.05 -0.80
CA VAL A 80 20.82 0.38 -1.82
C VAL A 80 20.32 -1.03 -2.05
N LEU A 81 20.08 -1.80 -0.97
CA LEU A 81 19.58 -3.16 -1.08
C LEU A 81 18.18 -3.19 -1.69
N LEU A 82 17.32 -2.22 -1.34
CA LEU A 82 16.00 -2.09 -1.93
C LEU A 82 16.06 -1.85 -3.45
N SER A 83 16.92 -0.93 -3.88
CA SER A 83 17.09 -0.58 -5.29
C SER A 83 17.66 -1.75 -6.09
N SER A 84 18.67 -2.44 -5.56
CA SER A 84 19.24 -3.64 -6.18
C SER A 84 18.21 -4.77 -6.28
N THR A 85 17.42 -4.99 -5.22
CA THR A 85 16.36 -6.00 -5.21
C THR A 85 15.31 -5.72 -6.28
N ALA A 86 14.93 -4.46 -6.49
CA ALA A 86 13.98 -4.09 -7.54
C ALA A 86 14.51 -4.44 -8.95
N VAL A 87 15.79 -4.18 -9.22
CA VAL A 87 16.43 -4.55 -10.50
C VAL A 87 16.48 -6.07 -10.68
N TYR A 88 16.91 -6.81 -9.66
CA TYR A 88 16.93 -8.27 -9.71
C TYR A 88 15.53 -8.86 -9.88
N TYR A 89 14.52 -8.29 -9.24
CA TYR A 89 13.14 -8.73 -9.37
C TYR A 89 12.62 -8.48 -10.80
N GLY A 90 12.91 -7.32 -11.37
CA GLY A 90 12.58 -7.01 -12.77
C GLY A 90 13.25 -7.98 -13.74
N LEU A 91 14.54 -8.25 -13.55
CA LEU A 91 15.28 -9.21 -14.36
C LEU A 91 14.74 -10.63 -14.21
N LEU A 92 14.48 -11.07 -12.99
CA LEU A 92 13.91 -12.39 -12.68
C LEU A 92 12.56 -12.56 -13.39
N LEU A 93 11.67 -11.58 -13.27
CA LEU A 93 10.37 -11.62 -13.92
C LEU A 93 10.50 -11.64 -15.45
N LEU A 94 11.43 -10.85 -16.01
CA LEU A 94 11.68 -10.83 -17.46
C LEU A 94 12.16 -12.19 -17.95
N VAL A 95 13.08 -12.83 -17.22
CA VAL A 95 13.54 -14.19 -17.52
C VAL A 95 12.39 -15.19 -17.43
N LEU A 96 11.60 -15.15 -16.35
CA LEU A 96 10.47 -16.08 -16.16
C LEU A 96 9.38 -15.95 -17.24
N VAL A 97 9.12 -14.73 -17.70
CA VAL A 97 8.18 -14.47 -18.79
C VAL A 97 8.79 -14.91 -20.13
N ALA A 98 10.06 -14.58 -20.40
CA ALA A 98 10.74 -14.97 -21.63
C ALA A 98 10.88 -16.49 -21.80
N THR A 99 11.02 -17.25 -20.70
CA THR A 99 11.12 -18.71 -20.73
C THR A 99 9.77 -19.43 -20.66
N GLY A 100 8.68 -18.72 -20.40
CA GLY A 100 7.35 -19.33 -20.18
C GLY A 100 7.22 -20.08 -18.84
N MET A 101 8.25 -20.05 -17.98
CA MET A 101 8.22 -20.70 -16.67
C MET A 101 7.14 -20.13 -15.74
N ILE A 102 6.71 -18.89 -15.98
CA ILE A 102 5.66 -18.25 -15.19
C ILE A 102 4.35 -19.04 -15.20
N ASP A 103 4.00 -19.71 -16.31
CA ASP A 103 2.77 -20.50 -16.43
C ASP A 103 2.83 -21.79 -15.61
N ALA A 104 4.02 -22.39 -15.50
CA ALA A 104 4.24 -23.55 -14.65
C ALA A 104 4.15 -23.16 -13.16
N LEU A 105 4.72 -22.00 -12.81
CA LEU A 105 4.74 -21.50 -11.43
C LEU A 105 3.34 -21.09 -10.95
N GLN A 106 2.51 -20.50 -11.82
CA GLN A 106 1.12 -20.13 -11.52
C GLN A 106 0.29 -21.30 -10.97
N ARG A 107 0.56 -22.53 -11.43
CA ARG A 107 -0.15 -23.73 -10.97
C ARG A 107 0.09 -24.05 -9.49
N TRP A 108 1.14 -23.51 -8.88
CA TRP A 108 1.48 -23.73 -7.47
C TRP A 108 0.85 -22.68 -6.54
N PHE A 109 0.40 -21.54 -7.09
CA PHE A 109 -0.25 -20.48 -6.30
C PHE A 109 -1.72 -20.82 -6.04
N SER A 110 -1.97 -21.67 -5.03
CA SER A 110 -3.33 -21.96 -4.58
C SER A 110 -3.96 -20.75 -3.86
N PRO A 111 -5.30 -20.61 -3.84
CA PRO A 111 -5.97 -19.57 -3.07
C PRO A 111 -5.61 -19.57 -1.58
N ALA A 112 -5.32 -20.75 -1.01
CA ALA A 112 -4.87 -20.89 0.37
C ALA A 112 -3.48 -20.25 0.59
N LEU A 113 -2.55 -20.44 -0.35
CA LEU A 113 -1.22 -19.81 -0.30
C LEU A 113 -1.33 -18.29 -0.34
N ILE A 114 -2.14 -17.73 -1.25
CA ILE A 114 -2.33 -16.29 -1.39
C ILE A 114 -2.87 -15.68 -0.09
N ARG A 115 -3.89 -16.31 0.51
CA ARG A 115 -4.46 -15.87 1.79
C ARG A 115 -3.45 -15.99 2.94
N GLY A 116 -2.62 -17.03 2.95
CA GLY A 116 -1.56 -17.21 3.93
C GLY A 116 -0.51 -16.11 3.87
N VAL A 117 -0.06 -15.74 2.67
CA VAL A 117 0.89 -14.62 2.46
C VAL A 117 0.26 -13.30 2.90
N GLN A 118 -1.00 -13.05 2.54
CA GLN A 118 -1.73 -11.84 2.97
C GLN A 118 -1.86 -11.75 4.50
N LEU A 119 -2.19 -12.86 5.16
CA LEU A 119 -2.26 -12.94 6.63
C LEU A 119 -0.90 -12.66 7.26
N GLY A 120 0.17 -13.24 6.72
CA GLY A 120 1.54 -13.04 7.21
C GLY A 120 1.98 -11.59 7.12
N ILE A 121 1.75 -10.94 5.97
CA ILE A 121 2.07 -9.51 5.78
C ILE A 121 1.23 -8.64 6.73
N GLY A 122 -0.05 -8.94 6.89
CA GLY A 122 -0.93 -8.23 7.84
C GLY A 122 -0.43 -8.35 9.28
N LEU A 123 0.05 -9.52 9.68
CA LEU A 123 0.60 -9.74 11.02
C LEU A 123 1.93 -9.01 11.24
N LEU A 124 2.82 -8.97 10.23
CA LEU A 124 4.06 -8.19 10.29
C LEU A 124 3.80 -6.69 10.47
N LEU A 125 2.79 -6.15 9.77
CA LEU A 125 2.36 -4.77 9.95
C LEU A 125 1.79 -4.51 11.34
N LEU A 126 0.98 -5.43 11.86
CA LEU A 126 0.41 -5.32 13.21
C LEU A 126 1.53 -5.26 14.27
N ILE A 127 2.52 -6.14 14.17
CA ILE A 127 3.66 -6.16 15.09
C ILE A 127 4.43 -4.84 15.02
N LYS A 128 4.66 -4.29 13.83
CA LYS A 128 5.35 -3.00 13.67
C LYS A 128 4.54 -1.82 14.19
N ALA A 129 3.22 -1.82 13.96
CA ALA A 129 2.34 -0.81 14.52
C ALA A 129 2.36 -0.82 16.05
N LEU A 130 2.36 -2.01 16.67
CA LEU A 130 2.49 -2.15 18.12
C LEU A 130 3.85 -1.64 18.63
N ASP A 131 4.94 -1.97 17.94
CA ASP A 131 6.30 -1.48 18.28
C ASP A 131 6.37 0.06 18.21
N LEU A 132 5.77 0.67 17.18
CA LEU A 132 5.63 2.13 17.04
C LEU A 132 4.83 2.77 18.18
N VAL A 133 3.70 2.17 18.56
CA VAL A 133 2.85 2.65 19.66
C VAL A 133 3.57 2.57 21.00
N LEU A 134 4.22 1.43 21.28
CA LEU A 134 4.94 1.20 22.53
C LEU A 134 6.15 2.13 22.68
N ARG A 135 6.79 2.51 21.58
CA ARG A 135 7.89 3.48 21.55
C ARG A 135 7.44 4.93 21.60
N GLY A 136 6.13 5.21 21.51
CA GLY A 136 5.61 6.58 21.48
C GLY A 136 5.99 7.36 20.21
N GLU A 137 6.55 6.70 19.21
CA GLU A 137 7.06 7.32 17.98
C GLU A 137 5.98 7.46 16.90
N LEU A 138 4.76 7.00 17.18
CA LEU A 138 3.64 7.10 16.25
C LEU A 138 3.32 8.55 15.83
N PHE A 139 3.59 9.52 16.71
CA PHE A 139 3.33 10.94 16.47
C PHE A 139 4.54 11.81 16.86
N LEU A 140 5.64 11.73 16.09
CA LEU A 140 6.71 12.75 16.04
C LEU A 140 7.04 13.44 17.39
N GLY A 141 7.22 12.67 18.47
CA GLY A 141 7.62 13.21 19.78
C GLY A 141 6.61 14.12 20.50
N THR A 142 5.34 14.20 20.07
CA THR A 142 4.31 14.85 20.89
C THR A 142 3.93 13.91 22.05
N PRO A 143 3.96 14.36 23.32
CA PRO A 143 3.48 13.54 24.43
C PRO A 143 2.05 13.12 24.12
N ALA A 144 1.82 11.81 24.04
CA ALA A 144 0.57 11.23 23.58
C ALA A 144 -0.63 11.86 24.33
N PRO A 145 -1.44 12.72 23.68
CA PRO A 145 -2.67 13.17 24.30
C PRO A 145 -3.65 12.01 24.16
N ASP A 146 -3.91 11.36 25.28
CA ASP A 146 -4.95 10.38 25.51
C ASP A 146 -5.17 9.34 24.40
N LEU A 147 -4.45 8.21 24.54
CA LEU A 147 -4.37 7.05 23.64
C LEU A 147 -5.71 6.43 23.18
N TRP A 148 -6.85 6.83 23.77
CA TRP A 148 -8.16 6.24 23.48
C TRP A 148 -8.73 6.70 22.14
N TRP A 149 -8.57 7.97 21.75
CA TRP A 149 -9.29 8.49 20.58
C TRP A 149 -8.79 7.98 19.22
N PRO A 150 -7.49 7.71 18.96
CA PRO A 150 -7.03 7.13 17.70
C PRO A 150 -7.43 5.66 17.57
N VAL A 151 -7.44 4.93 18.69
CA VAL A 151 -7.89 3.54 18.77
C VAL A 151 -9.39 3.45 18.51
N VAL A 152 -10.17 4.37 19.09
CA VAL A 152 -11.61 4.48 18.85
C VAL A 152 -11.89 4.90 17.41
N ALA A 153 -11.15 5.85 16.84
CA ALA A 153 -11.30 6.25 15.44
C ALA A 153 -10.99 5.09 14.48
N LEU A 154 -9.94 4.31 14.75
CA LEU A 154 -9.62 3.13 13.96
C LEU A 154 -10.69 2.04 14.10
N ALA A 155 -11.19 1.78 15.31
CA ALA A 155 -12.26 0.81 15.55
C ALA A 155 -13.56 1.20 14.85
N VAL A 156 -13.93 2.49 14.88
CA VAL A 156 -15.12 3.03 14.20
C VAL A 156 -14.95 2.98 12.68
N LEU A 157 -13.75 3.27 12.16
CA LEU A 157 -13.44 3.16 10.74
C LEU A 157 -13.55 1.71 10.25
N VAL A 158 -12.97 0.76 10.99
CA VAL A 158 -13.02 -0.68 10.66
C VAL A 158 -14.45 -1.22 10.77
N TRP A 159 -15.20 -0.81 11.78
CA TRP A 159 -16.62 -1.17 11.94
C TRP A 159 -17.48 -0.58 10.82
N GLY A 160 -17.23 0.68 10.44
CA GLY A 160 -17.95 1.39 9.38
C GLY A 160 -17.69 0.82 7.98
N LEU A 161 -16.44 0.43 7.70
CA LEU A 161 -16.05 -0.21 6.42
C LEU A 161 -16.71 -1.59 6.23
N GLY A 162 -17.03 -2.31 7.31
CA GLY A 162 -17.64 -3.64 7.25
C GLY A 162 -19.17 -3.66 7.25
N ASN A 163 -19.83 -2.61 7.75
CA ASN A 163 -21.28 -2.67 8.06
C ASN A 163 -22.12 -1.54 7.46
N LEU A 164 -21.54 -0.50 6.84
CA LEU A 164 -22.31 0.62 6.28
C LEU A 164 -22.53 0.47 4.77
N PRO A 165 -23.74 0.77 4.25
CA PRO A 165 -23.98 0.78 2.81
C PRO A 165 -23.05 1.81 2.12
N PRO A 166 -22.58 1.55 0.87
CA PRO A 166 -21.54 2.34 0.22
C PRO A 166 -21.79 3.86 0.14
N ALA A 167 -23.06 4.28 0.19
CA ALA A 167 -23.46 5.69 0.17
C ALA A 167 -23.10 6.48 1.45
N TRP A 168 -22.78 5.81 2.56
CA TRP A 168 -22.54 6.43 3.87
C TRP A 168 -21.06 6.41 4.30
N LEU A 169 -20.20 5.75 3.52
CA LEU A 169 -18.76 5.69 3.78
C LEU A 169 -18.08 7.06 3.57
N THR A 170 -18.62 7.92 2.69
CA THR A 170 -18.08 9.26 2.43
C THR A 170 -18.26 10.23 3.61
N PRO A 171 -19.43 10.39 4.25
CA PRO A 171 -19.55 11.21 5.45
C PRO A 171 -18.86 10.60 6.67
N GLY A 172 -18.82 9.28 6.82
CA GLY A 172 -18.12 8.62 7.93
C GLY A 172 -16.60 8.82 7.90
N LEU A 173 -16.00 8.78 6.70
CA LEU A 173 -14.58 9.08 6.50
C LEU A 173 -14.26 10.55 6.76
N LEU A 174 -15.14 11.47 6.35
CA LEU A 174 -15.01 12.91 6.63
C LEU A 174 -15.12 13.21 8.13
N LEU A 175 -16.01 12.53 8.86
CA LEU A 175 -16.14 12.68 10.30
C LEU A 175 -14.89 12.15 11.03
N ALA A 176 -14.35 11.01 10.60
CA ALA A 176 -13.12 10.46 11.16
C ALA A 176 -11.91 11.38 10.92
N VAL A 177 -11.82 12.01 9.73
CA VAL A 177 -10.79 13.02 9.42
C VAL A 177 -11.00 14.30 10.24
N ALA A 178 -12.24 14.76 10.42
CA ALA A 178 -12.54 15.95 11.22
C ALA A 178 -12.23 15.76 12.71
N VAL A 179 -12.51 14.57 13.25
CA VAL A 179 -12.14 14.17 14.62
C VAL A 179 -10.62 14.04 14.74
N ALA A 180 -9.95 13.47 13.74
CA ALA A 180 -8.48 13.37 13.72
C ALA A 180 -7.76 14.71 13.56
N ALA A 181 -8.40 15.70 12.96
CA ALA A 181 -7.87 17.06 12.83
C ALA A 181 -7.97 17.90 14.12
N GLY A 182 -8.49 17.33 15.22
CA GLY A 182 -8.47 17.98 16.53
C GLY A 182 -9.33 19.24 16.64
N PHE A 183 -10.38 19.38 15.82
CA PHE A 183 -11.34 20.48 15.96
C PHE A 183 -12.19 20.25 17.21
N ARG A 184 -11.81 20.94 18.28
CA ARG A 184 -12.54 21.01 19.55
C ARG A 184 -13.72 21.98 19.39
N TRP A 185 -14.94 21.51 19.61
CA TRP A 185 -16.04 22.36 20.09
C TRP A 185 -16.07 22.29 21.62
#